data_AF-A0A358U300-F1
#
_entry.id   AF-A0A358U300-F1
#
_cell.length_a   1.000
_cell.length_b   1.000
_cell.length_c   1.000
_cell.angle_alpha   90.00
_cell.angle_beta   90.00
_cell.angle_gamma   90.00
#
_symmetry.space_group_name_H-M   'P 1'
#
loop_
_entity.id
_entity.type
_entity.pdbx_description
1 polymer ?
#
loop_
_entity_poly.entity_id
_entity_poly.type
_entity_poly.pdbx_seq_one_letter_code
_entity_poly.pdbx_strand_id
1 'polypeptide(L)' 'GSGILLSNGQRGNVVKQNTAFPNRPFVRVFYENEKTLPLPIDYNLAEYPSLMIVAVDNR' A
#
# COMPACT_ATOMS: atom_id res chain seq x y z
N GLY A 1 12.28 2.15 -1.94
CA GLY A 1 11.01 1.54 -2.35
C GLY A 1 10.05 2.65 -2.70
N SER A 2 9.20 2.49 -3.70
CA SER A 2 8.24 3.54 -4.09
C SER A 2 7.16 3.70 -3.03
N GLY A 3 6.94 4.94 -2.60
CA GLY A 3 5.82 5.30 -1.75
C GLY A 3 4.51 5.19 -2.52
N ILE A 4 3.41 4.86 -1.84
CA ILE A 4 2.10 4.71 -2.42
C ILE A 4 1.02 5.34 -1.55
N LEU A 5 -0.05 5.80 -2.19
CA LEU A 5 -1.31 6.19 -1.55
C LEU A 5 -2.39 5.18 -1.94
N LEU A 6 -3.09 4.64 -0.96
CA LEU A 6 -4.24 3.77 -1.14
C LEU A 6 -5.54 4.58 -1.18
N SER A 7 -6.56 4.01 -1.84
CA SER A 7 -7.90 4.62 -2.02
C SER A 7 -8.63 4.94 -0.72
N ASN A 8 -8.25 4.34 0.41
CA ASN A 8 -8.80 4.60 1.74
C ASN A 8 -8.04 5.71 2.50
N GLY A 9 -7.11 6.43 1.86
CA GLY A 9 -6.34 7.50 2.50
C GLY A 9 -5.10 7.02 3.27
N GLN A 10 -4.79 5.72 3.21
CA GLN A 10 -3.60 5.15 3.83
C GLN A 10 -2.36 5.30 2.95
N ARG A 11 -1.19 5.51 3.56
CA ARG A 11 0.09 5.63 2.84
C ARG A 11 1.11 4.62 3.31
N GLY A 12 1.89 4.14 2.36
CA GLY A 12 2.83 3.07 2.57
C GLY A 12 3.86 2.93 1.47
N ASN A 13 4.48 1.77 1.38
CA ASN A 13 5.34 1.40 0.27
C ASN A 13 5.07 -0.03 -0.19
N VAL A 14 5.40 -0.29 -1.45
CA VAL A 14 5.45 -1.67 -1.95
C VAL A 14 6.62 -2.40 -1.29
N VAL A 15 6.36 -3.58 -0.73
CA VAL A 15 7.39 -4.42 -0.08
C VAL A 15 7.72 -5.68 -0.88
N LYS A 16 6.78 -6.19 -1.66
CA LYS A 16 6.97 -7.39 -2.48
C LYS A 16 5.98 -7.41 -3.65
N GLN A 17 6.46 -7.78 -4.84
CA GLN A 17 5.59 -8.01 -5.99
C GLN A 17 4.85 -9.34 -5.85
N ASN A 18 3.58 -9.36 -6.25
CA ASN A 18 2.79 -10.59 -6.29
C ASN A 18 2.96 -11.24 -7.67
N THR A 19 3.54 -12.45 -7.73
CA THR A 19 3.86 -13.13 -9.00
C THR A 19 2.63 -13.60 -9.76
N ALA A 20 1.56 -13.97 -9.05
CA ALA A 20 0.29 -14.36 -9.65
C ALA A 20 -0.54 -13.14 -10.08
N PHE A 21 -0.38 -12.01 -9.38
CA PHE A 21 -1.12 -10.77 -9.64
C PHE A 21 -0.18 -9.55 -9.65
N PRO A 22 0.57 -9.30 -10.74
CA PRO A 22 1.59 -8.23 -10.77
C PRO A 22 1.05 -6.83 -10.46
N ASN A 23 -0.21 -6.55 -10.79
CA ASN A 23 -0.87 -5.29 -10.49
C ASN A 23 -1.41 -5.18 -9.04
N ARG A 24 -1.22 -6.22 -8.22
CA ARG A 24 -1.71 -6.33 -6.85
C ARG A 24 -0.57 -6.75 -5.90
N PRO A 25 0.40 -5.85 -5.65
CA PRO A 25 1.55 -6.17 -4.83
C PRO A 25 1.20 -6.29 -3.34
N PHE A 26 2.17 -6.76 -2.57
CA PHE A 26 2.17 -6.64 -1.12
C PHE A 26 2.70 -5.27 -0.73
N VAL A 27 2.00 -4.60 0.19
CA VAL A 27 2.29 -3.24 0.61
C VAL A 27 2.34 -3.15 2.13
N ARG A 28 3.20 -2.29 2.65
CA ARG A 28 3.27 -1.96 4.08
C ARG A 28 2.84 -0.52 4.28
N VAL A 29 1.81 -0.32 5.10
CA VAL A 29 1.20 0.96 5.41
C VAL A 29 1.71 1.48 6.75
N PHE A 30 2.03 2.77 6.81
CA PHE A 30 2.54 3.45 8.01
C PHE A 30 1.68 4.63 8.43
N TYR A 31 0.83 5.13 7.54
CA TYR A 31 0.02 6.32 7.81
C TYR A 31 -1.42 6.13 7.38
N GLU A 32 -2.33 6.80 8.08
CA GLU A 32 -3.73 6.97 7.71
C GLU A 32 -4.11 8.43 7.92
N ASN A 33 -4.59 9.10 6.85
CA ASN A 33 -4.99 10.50 6.90
C ASN A 33 -3.95 11.43 7.55
N GLU A 34 -2.69 11.33 7.09
CA GLU A 34 -1.51 12.08 7.61
C GLU A 34 -1.06 11.72 9.04
N LYS A 35 -1.72 10.77 9.72
CA LYS A 35 -1.32 10.30 11.04
C LYS A 35 -0.54 9.00 10.94
N THR A 36 0.59 8.92 11.63
CA THR A 36 1.36 7.67 11.74
C THR A 36 0.53 6.63 12.50
N LEU A 37 0.49 5.41 11.96
CA LEU A 37 -0.08 4.26 12.64
C LEU A 37 0.84 3.83 13.79
N PRO A 38 0.28 3.35 14.92
CA PRO A 38 1.09 2.86 16.04
C PRO A 38 1.96 1.66 15.65
N LEU A 39 1.49 0.84 14.70
CA LEU A 39 2.24 -0.26 14.09
C LEU A 39 1.96 -0.30 12.58
N PRO A 40 2.97 -0.65 11.75
CA PRO A 40 2.75 -0.83 10.32
C PRO A 40 1.78 -2.00 10.05
N ILE A 41 1.01 -1.88 8.97
CA ILE A 41 0.07 -2.92 8.52
C ILE A 41 0.51 -3.44 7.15
N ASP A 42 0.59 -4.76 7.01
CA ASP A 42 0.90 -5.40 5.73
C ASP A 42 -0.39 -5.85 5.04
N TYR A 43 -0.57 -5.46 3.78
CA TYR A 43 -1.67 -5.93 2.94
C TYR A 43 -1.13 -6.68 1.73
N ASN A 44 -1.75 -7.82 1.42
CA ASN A 44 -1.71 -8.41 0.09
C ASN A 44 -2.86 -7.81 -0.73
N LEU A 45 -2.58 -6.90 -1.66
CA LEU A 45 -3.66 -6.23 -2.41
C LEU A 45 -4.51 -7.18 -3.27
N ALA A 46 -4.08 -8.42 -3.48
CA ALA A 46 -4.90 -9.44 -4.13
C ALA A 46 -6.06 -9.94 -3.24
N GLU A 47 -5.90 -9.88 -1.92
CA GLU A 47 -6.92 -10.27 -0.92
C GLU A 47 -7.87 -9.12 -0.57
N TYR A 48 -7.49 -7.87 -0.89
CA TYR A 48 -8.25 -6.66 -0.60
C TYR A 48 -8.60 -5.90 -1.90
N PRO A 49 -9.55 -6.40 -2.72
CA PRO A 49 -9.83 -5.85 -4.05
C PRO A 49 -10.36 -4.41 -4.04
N SER A 50 -10.93 -3.95 -2.91
CA SER A 50 -11.40 -2.58 -2.70
C SER A 50 -10.25 -1.57 -2.46
N LEU A 51 -9.07 -2.05 -2.04
CA LEU A 51 -7.90 -1.21 -1.87
C LEU A 51 -7.15 -1.08 -3.20
N MET A 52 -7.05 0.15 -3.68
CA MET A 52 -6.39 0.49 -4.93
C MET A 52 -5.25 1.46 -4.65
N ILE A 53 -4.12 1.28 -5.34
CA ILE A 53 -3.07 2.31 -5.37
C ILE A 53 -3.58 3.43 -6.28
N VAL A 54 -3.76 4.63 -5.72
CA VAL A 54 -4.29 5.80 -6.44
C VAL A 54 -3.22 6.83 -6.78
N ALA A 55 -2.07 6.79 -6.09
CA ALA A 55 -0.90 7.60 -6.43
C ALA A 55 0.39 6.87 -6.02
N VAL A 56 1.47 7.18 -6.74
CA VAL A 56 2.83 6.74 -6.43
C VAL A 56 3.66 7.97 -6.07
N ASP A 57 4.34 7.92 -4.95
CA ASP A 57 5.29 8.95 -4.51
C ASP A 57 6.72 8.42 -4.73
N ASN A 58 7.44 9.06 -5.65
CA ASN A 58 8.81 8.72 -6.05
C ASN A 58 9.82 9.77 -5.57
N ARG A 59 9.63 10.34 -4.38
CA ARG A 59 10.66 11.16 -3.74
C ARG A 59 11.91 10.39 -3.38
#